data_AF-A0A1Q5PUW3-F1
#
_entry.id   AF-A0A1Q5PUW3-F1
#
_cell.length_a   1.000
_cell.length_b   1.000
_cell.length_c   1.000
_cell.angle_alpha   90.00
_cell.angle_beta   90.00
_cell.angle_gamma   90.00
#
_symmetry.space_group_name_H-M   'P 1'
#
loop_
_entity.id
_entity.type
_entity.pdbx_description
1 polymer ?
#
loop_
_entity_poly.entity_id
_entity_poly.type
_entity_poly.pdbx_seq_one_letter_code
_entity_poly.pdbx_strand_id
1 'polypeptide(L)'
;MRAGKIGVGLVGLLTLVAGCQAPEPPLEEKPVLYLYPERPTHISVDLEFAGQVTISYPQAAASGPEWTVTAEPTGTLTDAQGRQYPYLFWEGGAPGRFSQDRGFLVARAEVVPFLEDKLSLLGLTDQESADFITYWAPRLAQNDYSLVTFATDQHSQLASYSFTAAGQPVQPETFVRVYLVYSAATKDTAVPVQQLMPAPPRTGFTVVEWGGQEQ
;
A
#
# COMPACT_ATOMS: atom_id res chain seq x y z
N MET A 1 14.99 -74.92 -24.68
CA MET A 1 15.11 -73.94 -25.78
C MET A 1 13.85 -73.06 -25.77
N ARG A 2 14.05 -71.74 -25.94
CA ARG A 2 13.10 -70.59 -26.13
C ARG A 2 11.68 -70.97 -26.60
N ALA A 3 10.55 -70.36 -26.23
CA ALA A 3 10.10 -68.98 -25.95
C ALA A 3 8.68 -69.10 -25.34
N GLY A 4 7.96 -68.12 -24.78
CA GLY A 4 8.08 -66.68 -24.55
C GLY A 4 6.83 -66.25 -23.76
N LYS A 5 7.00 -65.38 -22.76
CA LYS A 5 5.91 -64.80 -21.96
C LYS A 5 5.37 -63.56 -22.70
N ILE A 6 4.06 -63.47 -22.91
CA ILE A 6 3.39 -62.23 -23.34
C ILE A 6 2.87 -61.54 -22.09
N GLY A 7 3.57 -60.49 -21.65
CA GLY A 7 3.07 -59.55 -20.65
C GLY A 7 2.32 -58.44 -21.36
N VAL A 8 1.03 -58.26 -21.02
CA VAL A 8 0.26 -57.09 -21.42
C VAL A 8 0.65 -55.95 -20.49
N GLY A 9 1.43 -55.00 -21.00
CA GLY A 9 1.77 -53.76 -20.30
C GLY A 9 0.61 -52.77 -20.39
N LEU A 10 0.02 -52.43 -19.25
CA LEU A 10 -0.93 -51.33 -19.11
C LEU A 10 -0.11 -50.02 -19.07
N VAL A 11 -0.09 -49.28 -20.18
CA VAL A 11 0.49 -47.94 -20.21
C VAL A 11 -0.52 -46.98 -19.58
N GLY A 12 -0.28 -46.64 -18.31
CA GLY A 12 -1.00 -45.56 -17.64
C GLY A 12 -0.57 -44.22 -18.24
N LEU A 13 -1.48 -43.58 -18.98
CA LEU A 13 -1.30 -42.24 -19.51
C LEU A 13 -1.41 -41.24 -18.35
N LEU A 14 -0.26 -40.74 -17.88
CA LEU A 14 -0.20 -39.70 -16.85
C LEU A 14 -0.51 -38.34 -17.52
N THR A 15 -1.76 -37.90 -17.49
CA THR A 15 -2.15 -36.56 -17.93
C THR A 15 -1.69 -35.52 -16.91
N LEU A 16 -0.61 -34.81 -17.23
CA LEU A 16 -0.21 -33.58 -16.55
C LEU A 16 -1.27 -32.51 -16.83
N VAL A 17 -2.14 -32.24 -15.86
CA VAL A 17 -3.01 -31.07 -15.90
C VAL A 17 -2.13 -29.88 -15.54
N ALA A 18 -1.68 -29.14 -16.54
CA ALA A 18 -1.16 -27.79 -16.33
C ALA A 18 -2.33 -26.94 -15.84
N GLY A 19 -2.42 -26.75 -14.52
CA GLY A 19 -3.35 -25.81 -13.94
C GLY A 19 -3.00 -24.41 -14.44
N CYS A 20 -3.82 -23.85 -15.32
CA CYS A 20 -3.81 -22.41 -15.55
C CYS A 20 -4.25 -21.76 -14.23
N GLN A 21 -3.31 -21.38 -13.37
CA GLN A 21 -3.61 -20.41 -12.32
C GLN A 21 -3.97 -19.11 -13.03
N ALA A 22 -5.17 -18.59 -12.75
CA ALA A 22 -5.49 -17.22 -13.12
C ALA A 22 -4.42 -16.31 -12.50
N PRO A 23 -3.98 -15.24 -13.20
CA PRO A 23 -3.06 -14.30 -12.61
C PRO A 23 -3.66 -13.79 -11.30
N GLU A 24 -2.87 -13.88 -10.21
CA GLU A 24 -3.26 -13.32 -8.92
C GLU A 24 -3.60 -11.83 -9.11
N PRO A 25 -4.67 -11.32 -8.47
CA PRO A 25 -5.01 -9.92 -8.56
C PRO A 25 -3.84 -9.08 -8.03
N PRO A 26 -3.65 -7.86 -8.56
CA PRO A 26 -2.61 -6.99 -8.04
C PRO A 26 -2.82 -6.70 -6.55
N LEU A 27 -1.74 -6.67 -5.79
CA LEU A 27 -1.77 -6.48 -4.35
C LEU A 27 -1.59 -5.00 -4.01
N GLU A 28 -2.45 -4.47 -3.14
CA GLU A 28 -2.22 -3.19 -2.47
C GLU A 28 -1.25 -3.43 -1.32
N GLU A 29 -0.03 -2.93 -1.48
CA GLU A 29 1.08 -3.19 -0.57
C GLU A 29 1.26 -2.02 0.40
N LYS A 30 1.18 -2.35 1.69
CA LYS A 30 1.51 -1.48 2.81
C LYS A 30 0.82 -0.10 2.81
N PRO A 31 -0.51 0.00 2.63
CA PRO A 31 -1.23 1.09 3.26
C PRO A 31 -0.95 1.15 4.77
N VAL A 32 -0.33 2.24 5.23
CA VAL A 32 -0.18 2.57 6.64
C VAL A 32 -0.87 3.89 6.94
N LEU A 33 -1.42 4.01 8.15
CA LEU A 33 -2.20 5.16 8.58
C LEU A 33 -1.66 5.70 9.92
N TYR A 34 -1.18 6.94 9.90
CA TYR A 34 -0.76 7.69 11.07
C TYR A 34 -1.87 8.64 11.52
N LEU A 35 -2.04 8.79 12.83
CA LEU A 35 -3.06 9.65 13.43
C LEU A 35 -2.38 10.66 14.36
N TYR A 36 -2.60 11.96 14.09
CA TYR A 36 -2.01 13.06 14.86
C TYR A 36 -3.13 13.99 15.39
N PRO A 37 -3.82 13.63 16.48
CA PRO A 37 -4.76 14.53 17.14
C PRO A 37 -4.02 15.65 17.89
N GLU A 38 -4.69 16.77 18.19
CA GLU A 38 -4.10 17.88 18.95
C GLU A 38 -3.84 17.56 20.43
N ARG A 39 -4.52 16.53 20.95
CA ARG A 39 -4.38 16.02 22.31
C ARG A 39 -4.59 14.50 22.32
N PRO A 40 -4.14 13.77 23.36
CA PRO A 40 -4.42 12.35 23.48
C PRO A 40 -5.92 12.07 23.31
N THR A 41 -6.26 11.30 22.28
CA THR A 41 -7.65 11.10 21.86
C THR A 41 -7.90 9.62 21.59
N HIS A 42 -9.01 9.12 22.14
CA HIS A 42 -9.51 7.79 21.81
C HIS A 42 -10.27 7.86 20.48
N ILE A 43 -9.78 7.13 19.48
CA ILE A 43 -10.25 7.18 18.09
C ILE A 43 -10.58 5.75 17.63
N SER A 44 -11.77 5.59 17.09
CA SER A 44 -12.15 4.45 16.25
C SER A 44 -11.95 4.84 14.79
N VAL A 45 -11.35 3.93 14.02
CA VAL A 45 -11.03 4.09 12.60
C VAL A 45 -11.68 2.94 11.85
N ASP A 46 -12.53 3.25 10.88
CA ASP A 46 -13.17 2.28 10.00
C ASP A 46 -12.65 2.45 8.58
N LEU A 47 -12.15 1.38 7.96
CA LEU A 47 -11.75 1.35 6.56
C LEU A 47 -12.89 0.79 5.69
N GLU A 48 -13.32 1.58 4.71
CA GLU A 48 -14.12 1.10 3.59
C GLU A 48 -13.19 0.86 2.40
N PHE A 49 -13.05 -0.39 1.97
CA PHE A 49 -12.20 -0.77 0.84
C PHE A 49 -12.99 -1.53 -0.22
N ALA A 50 -12.90 -1.09 -1.47
CA ALA A 50 -13.51 -1.71 -2.64
C ALA A 50 -12.73 -2.96 -3.12
N GLY A 51 -12.29 -3.78 -2.17
CA GLY A 51 -11.54 -5.00 -2.38
C GLY A 51 -11.63 -5.89 -1.13
N GLN A 52 -10.65 -6.76 -0.94
CA GLN A 52 -10.58 -7.59 0.26
C GLN A 52 -9.32 -7.28 1.04
N VAL A 53 -9.47 -6.86 2.29
CA VAL A 53 -8.37 -6.77 3.25
C VAL A 53 -7.91 -8.20 3.58
N THR A 54 -6.64 -8.50 3.34
CA THR A 54 -6.04 -9.82 3.56
C THR A 54 -5.28 -9.88 4.87
N ILE A 55 -4.68 -8.77 5.29
CA ILE A 55 -3.96 -8.64 6.56
C ILE A 55 -4.17 -7.25 7.14
N SER A 56 -4.17 -7.16 8.47
CA SER A 56 -4.13 -5.91 9.22
C SER A 56 -3.22 -6.03 10.43
N TYR A 57 -2.57 -4.93 10.79
CA TYR A 57 -1.81 -4.82 12.02
C TYR A 57 -1.92 -3.42 12.64
N PRO A 58 -2.24 -3.27 13.94
CA PRO A 58 -2.76 -4.29 14.85
C PRO A 58 -3.96 -5.04 14.25
N GLN A 59 -4.26 -6.23 14.75
CA GLN A 59 -5.37 -7.01 14.20
C GLN A 59 -6.66 -6.19 14.34
N ALA A 60 -7.30 -5.89 13.20
CA ALA A 60 -8.57 -5.19 13.16
C ALA A 60 -9.71 -6.06 13.71
N ALA A 61 -10.87 -5.45 13.95
CA ALA A 61 -12.04 -6.15 14.45
C ALA A 61 -12.47 -7.32 13.54
N ALA A 62 -13.12 -8.33 14.12
CA ALA A 62 -13.60 -9.48 13.35
C ALA A 62 -14.77 -9.11 12.40
N SER A 63 -15.44 -7.99 12.66
CA SER A 63 -16.55 -7.43 11.87
C SER A 63 -16.12 -6.69 10.61
N GLY A 64 -14.83 -6.38 10.46
CA GLY A 64 -14.30 -5.58 9.36
C GLY A 64 -12.98 -4.88 9.76
N PRO A 65 -12.30 -4.19 8.82
CA PRO A 65 -11.06 -3.47 9.11
C PRO A 65 -11.33 -2.20 9.94
N GLU A 66 -11.69 -2.41 11.21
CA GLU A 66 -11.93 -1.40 12.23
C GLU A 66 -10.86 -1.50 13.33
N TRP A 67 -10.32 -0.36 13.74
CA TRP A 67 -9.38 -0.25 14.87
C TRP A 67 -9.92 0.72 15.91
N THR A 68 -9.60 0.46 17.17
CA THR A 68 -9.84 1.40 18.26
C THR A 68 -8.54 1.59 19.04
N VAL A 69 -8.03 2.82 19.05
CA VAL A 69 -6.74 3.18 19.64
C VAL A 69 -6.82 4.50 20.41
N THR A 70 -5.90 4.71 21.34
CA THR A 70 -5.60 6.04 21.85
C THR A 70 -4.44 6.60 21.04
N ALA A 71 -4.70 7.65 20.26
CA ALA A 71 -3.69 8.35 19.47
C ALA A 71 -3.14 9.55 20.26
N GLU A 72 -1.83 9.68 20.29
CA GLU A 72 -1.12 10.83 20.86
C GLU A 72 -0.73 11.85 19.78
N PRO A 73 -0.54 13.13 20.12
CA PRO A 73 -0.06 14.15 19.16
C PRO A 73 1.30 13.81 18.52
N THR A 74 2.07 12.91 19.15
CA THR A 74 3.34 12.40 18.63
C THR A 74 3.17 11.37 17.51
N GLY A 75 1.94 10.89 17.27
CA GLY A 75 1.63 9.80 16.35
C GLY A 75 1.63 8.41 16.99
N THR A 76 2.01 8.30 18.27
CA THR A 76 1.98 7.01 18.98
C THR A 76 0.54 6.54 19.18
N LEU A 77 0.24 5.31 18.76
CA LEU A 77 -1.06 4.67 18.94
C LEU A 77 -0.96 3.61 20.04
N THR A 78 -1.87 3.65 21.00
CA THR A 78 -1.94 2.66 22.08
C THR A 78 -3.26 1.89 22.00
N ASP A 79 -3.19 0.56 21.96
CA ASP A 79 -4.39 -0.28 21.98
C ASP A 79 -4.98 -0.47 23.40
N ALA A 80 -6.10 -1.18 23.49
CA ALA A 80 -6.76 -1.47 24.78
C ALA A 80 -5.92 -2.38 25.71
N GLN A 81 -4.89 -3.05 25.21
CA GLN A 81 -3.96 -3.86 25.99
C GLN A 81 -2.71 -3.07 26.42
N GLY A 82 -2.60 -1.78 26.05
CA GLY A 82 -1.46 -0.92 26.35
C GLY A 82 -0.26 -1.12 25.42
N ARG A 83 -0.41 -1.86 24.32
CA ARG A 83 0.65 -2.01 23.30
C ARG A 83 0.71 -0.76 22.44
N GLN A 84 1.93 -0.35 22.10
CA GLN A 84 2.18 0.85 21.32
C GLN A 84 2.58 0.52 19.89
N TYR A 85 2.09 1.34 18.95
CA TYR A 85 2.29 1.20 17.51
C TYR A 85 2.57 2.57 16.89
N PRO A 86 3.43 2.64 15.86
CA PRO A 86 3.67 3.89 15.15
C PRO A 86 2.55 4.26 14.17
N TYR A 87 1.77 3.27 13.70
CA TYR A 87 0.72 3.43 12.71
C TYR A 87 -0.20 2.20 12.70
N LEU A 88 -1.38 2.33 12.06
CA LEU A 88 -2.20 1.21 11.63
C LEU A 88 -1.71 0.75 10.25
N PHE A 89 -1.90 -0.52 9.92
CA PHE A 89 -1.44 -1.12 8.67
C PHE A 89 -2.48 -2.11 8.14
N TRP A 90 -2.60 -2.19 6.83
CA TRP A 90 -3.32 -3.26 6.14
C TRP A 90 -2.71 -3.57 4.79
N GLU A 91 -3.03 -4.74 4.23
CA GLU A 91 -2.84 -5.06 2.80
C GLU A 91 -4.14 -5.67 2.28
N GLY A 92 -4.35 -5.60 0.98
CA GLY A 92 -5.54 -6.15 0.37
C GLY A 92 -5.39 -6.37 -1.12
N GLY A 93 -6.24 -7.24 -1.69
CA GLY A 93 -6.30 -7.41 -3.13
C GLY A 93 -6.98 -6.19 -3.77
N ALA A 94 -6.29 -5.52 -4.70
CA ALA A 94 -6.87 -4.43 -5.48
C ALA A 94 -7.90 -4.98 -6.47
N PRO A 95 -9.01 -4.27 -6.70
CA PRO A 95 -9.99 -4.68 -7.72
C PRO A 95 -9.47 -4.52 -9.16
N GLY A 96 -8.33 -3.86 -9.37
CA GLY A 96 -7.79 -3.61 -10.70
C GLY A 96 -6.39 -2.99 -10.72
N ARG A 97 -5.95 -2.62 -11.92
CA ARG A 97 -4.67 -1.94 -12.17
C ARG A 97 -4.86 -0.43 -12.15
N PHE A 98 -3.83 0.29 -11.72
CA PHE A 98 -3.78 1.74 -11.75
C PHE A 98 -3.26 2.24 -13.09
N SER A 99 -3.86 3.32 -13.60
CA SER A 99 -3.31 4.01 -14.77
C SER A 99 -1.99 4.71 -14.43
N GLN A 100 -1.03 4.61 -15.35
CA GLN A 100 0.26 5.30 -15.33
C GLN A 100 0.44 6.19 -16.58
N ASP A 101 -0.62 6.88 -17.00
CA ASP A 101 -0.60 7.79 -18.18
C ASP A 101 0.35 8.99 -18.02
N ARG A 102 0.71 9.31 -16.77
CA ARG A 102 1.68 10.34 -16.39
C ARG A 102 2.52 9.83 -15.23
N GLY A 103 3.78 10.23 -15.18
CA GLY A 103 4.67 9.79 -14.11
C GLY A 103 6.07 10.36 -14.23
N PHE A 104 7.01 9.65 -13.63
CA PHE A 104 8.42 9.98 -13.59
C PHE A 104 9.20 8.75 -14.01
N LEU A 105 10.13 8.91 -14.95
CA LEU A 105 11.11 7.88 -15.26
C LEU A 105 12.27 8.02 -14.27
N VAL A 106 12.48 7.03 -13.42
CA VAL A 106 13.45 7.07 -12.33
C VAL A 106 14.49 5.99 -12.55
N ALA A 107 15.76 6.38 -12.71
CA ALA A 107 16.87 5.44 -12.80
C ALA A 107 17.17 4.83 -11.42
N ARG A 108 17.69 3.60 -11.37
CA ARG A 108 18.05 2.90 -10.12
C ARG A 108 18.85 3.78 -9.14
N ALA A 109 19.85 4.51 -9.64
CA ALA A 109 20.72 5.34 -8.81
C ALA A 109 20.01 6.57 -8.21
N GLU A 110 18.89 6.98 -8.80
CA GLU A 110 18.16 8.20 -8.43
C GLU A 110 16.93 7.90 -7.54
N VAL A 111 16.63 6.63 -7.25
CA VAL A 111 15.40 6.24 -6.52
C VAL A 111 15.27 6.95 -5.18
N VAL A 112 16.31 6.90 -4.34
CA VAL A 112 16.27 7.52 -3.00
C VAL A 112 16.11 9.04 -3.07
N PRO A 113 16.99 9.80 -3.75
CA PRO A 113 16.84 11.26 -3.81
C PRO A 113 15.54 11.69 -4.50
N PHE A 114 15.05 10.92 -5.48
CA PHE A 114 13.74 11.16 -6.08
C PHE A 114 12.61 11.04 -5.05
N LEU A 115 12.60 9.96 -4.26
CA LEU A 115 11.56 9.77 -3.24
C LEU A 115 11.66 10.83 -2.15
N GLU A 116 12.86 11.17 -1.65
CA GLU A 116 13.04 12.23 -0.66
C GLU A 116 12.45 13.57 -1.12
N ASP A 117 12.73 13.97 -2.38
CA ASP A 117 12.17 15.19 -2.98
C ASP A 117 10.63 15.14 -3.10
N LYS A 118 10.09 14.05 -3.67
CA LYS A 118 8.65 13.96 -3.93
C LYS A 118 7.83 13.79 -2.66
N LEU A 119 8.29 13.01 -1.68
CA LEU A 119 7.57 12.78 -0.44
C LEU A 119 7.53 14.05 0.43
N SER A 120 8.62 14.83 0.45
CA SER A 120 8.64 16.15 1.11
C SER A 120 7.64 17.11 0.46
N LEU A 121 7.60 17.18 -0.88
CA LEU A 121 6.61 17.97 -1.62
C LEU A 121 5.17 17.54 -1.29
N LEU A 122 4.94 16.23 -1.22
CA LEU A 122 3.65 15.63 -0.89
C LEU A 122 3.33 15.64 0.62
N GLY A 123 4.17 16.32 1.41
CA GLY A 123 3.88 16.67 2.79
C GLY A 123 4.17 15.60 3.82
N LEU A 124 4.92 14.52 3.48
CA LEU A 124 5.40 13.56 4.47
C LEU A 124 6.51 14.18 5.33
N THR A 125 6.57 13.77 6.60
CA THR A 125 7.70 14.09 7.48
C THR A 125 8.91 13.22 7.16
N ASP A 126 10.08 13.55 7.72
CA ASP A 126 11.28 12.72 7.58
C ASP A 126 11.06 11.29 8.11
N GLN A 127 10.32 11.13 9.20
CA GLN A 127 10.02 9.82 9.78
C GLN A 127 9.13 8.99 8.87
N GLU A 128 8.02 9.56 8.39
CA GLU A 128 7.11 8.88 7.46
C GLU A 128 7.79 8.56 6.13
N SER A 129 8.62 9.49 5.64
CA SER A 129 9.42 9.30 4.42
C SER A 129 10.43 8.18 4.58
N ALA A 130 11.08 8.06 5.75
CA ALA A 130 11.98 6.95 6.03
C ALA A 130 11.24 5.60 6.00
N ASP A 131 10.06 5.51 6.63
CA ASP A 131 9.26 4.28 6.64
C ASP A 131 8.78 3.90 5.22
N PHE A 132 8.43 4.90 4.41
CA PHE A 132 8.06 4.75 3.00
C PHE A 132 9.25 4.26 2.16
N ILE A 133 10.37 4.98 2.23
CA ILE A 133 11.57 4.75 1.40
C ILE A 133 12.18 3.39 1.73
N THR A 134 12.28 3.02 3.00
CA THR A 134 12.82 1.72 3.40
C THR A 134 12.01 0.53 2.87
N TYR A 135 10.72 0.73 2.59
CA TYR A 135 9.89 -0.29 1.95
C TYR A 135 9.99 -0.26 0.42
N TRP A 136 9.81 0.91 -0.19
CA TRP A 136 9.67 1.05 -1.64
C TRP A 136 11.00 1.15 -2.40
N ALA A 137 12.01 1.81 -1.85
CA ALA A 137 13.26 2.03 -2.58
C ALA A 137 13.98 0.72 -2.98
N PRO A 138 14.10 -0.31 -2.11
CA PRO A 138 14.70 -1.58 -2.51
C PRO A 138 13.94 -2.29 -3.64
N ARG A 139 12.61 -2.11 -3.70
CA ARG A 139 11.72 -2.67 -4.73
C ARG A 139 11.92 -1.96 -6.07
N LEU A 140 11.82 -0.63 -6.08
CA LEU A 140 12.11 0.23 -7.24
C LEU A 140 13.51 0.00 -7.80
N ALA A 141 14.50 -0.23 -6.93
CA ALA A 141 15.89 -0.46 -7.30
C ALA A 141 16.16 -1.85 -7.92
N GLN A 142 15.17 -2.76 -7.96
CA GLN A 142 15.32 -4.01 -8.72
C GLN A 142 15.37 -3.72 -10.23
N ASN A 143 14.70 -2.66 -10.68
CA ASN A 143 14.72 -2.23 -12.09
C ASN A 143 15.91 -1.30 -12.38
N ASP A 144 16.41 -1.30 -13.61
CA ASP A 144 17.37 -0.30 -14.07
C ASP A 144 16.70 1.08 -14.19
N TYR A 145 15.44 1.08 -14.65
CA TYR A 145 14.54 2.23 -14.70
C TYR A 145 13.15 1.80 -14.26
N SER A 146 12.49 2.63 -13.47
CA SER A 146 11.09 2.45 -13.08
C SER A 146 10.25 3.62 -13.58
N LEU A 147 9.05 3.34 -14.09
CA LEU A 147 8.00 4.34 -14.26
C LEU A 147 7.26 4.47 -12.95
N VAL A 148 7.34 5.64 -12.31
CA VAL A 148 6.68 5.93 -11.03
C VAL A 148 5.54 6.92 -11.23
N THR A 149 4.36 6.59 -10.71
CA THR A 149 3.17 7.46 -10.69
C THR A 149 2.63 7.56 -9.28
N PHE A 150 2.32 8.76 -8.81
CA PHE A 150 1.58 8.94 -7.56
C PHE A 150 0.08 8.92 -7.85
N ALA A 151 -0.59 7.81 -7.53
CA ALA A 151 -1.96 7.51 -7.93
C ALA A 151 -2.99 7.79 -6.82
N THR A 152 -2.75 8.80 -5.98
CA THR A 152 -3.58 9.15 -4.81
C THR A 152 -5.08 9.28 -5.14
N ASP A 153 -5.44 9.93 -6.24
CA ASP A 153 -6.85 10.12 -6.63
C ASP A 153 -7.54 8.81 -7.03
N GLN A 154 -6.79 7.92 -7.69
CA GLN A 154 -7.30 6.60 -8.06
C GLN A 154 -7.49 5.74 -6.81
N HIS A 155 -6.51 5.74 -5.89
CA HIS A 155 -6.59 4.95 -4.66
C HIS A 155 -7.71 5.47 -3.74
N SER A 156 -7.97 6.78 -3.75
CA SER A 156 -9.06 7.37 -2.95
C SER A 156 -10.47 6.98 -3.39
N GLN A 157 -10.62 6.43 -4.59
CA GLN A 157 -11.88 5.85 -5.05
C GLN A 157 -12.07 4.40 -4.56
N LEU A 158 -10.98 3.77 -4.11
CA LEU A 158 -10.96 2.39 -3.64
C LEU A 158 -10.98 2.29 -2.13
N ALA A 159 -10.31 3.20 -1.43
CA ALA A 159 -10.17 3.19 0.03
C ALA A 159 -10.53 4.54 0.67
N SER A 160 -11.45 4.51 1.62
CA SER A 160 -11.84 5.66 2.45
C SER A 160 -11.86 5.27 3.92
N TYR A 161 -11.63 6.27 4.78
CA TYR A 161 -11.67 6.09 6.22
C TYR A 161 -12.77 6.94 6.84
N SER A 162 -13.39 6.41 7.88
CA SER A 162 -14.20 7.21 8.80
C SER A 162 -13.60 7.16 10.20
N PHE A 163 -13.77 8.25 10.95
CA PHE A 163 -13.17 8.43 12.27
C PHE A 163 -14.25 8.80 13.28
N THR A 164 -14.23 8.15 14.43
CA THR A 164 -15.12 8.46 15.55
C THR A 164 -14.30 8.73 16.81
N ALA A 165 -14.56 9.84 17.49
CA ALA A 165 -13.93 10.18 18.77
C ALA A 165 -14.99 10.62 19.77
N ALA A 166 -14.88 10.18 21.02
CA ALA A 166 -15.87 10.43 22.08
C ALA A 166 -17.32 10.09 21.65
N GLY A 167 -17.48 9.05 20.82
CA GLY A 167 -18.78 8.60 20.30
C GLY A 167 -19.41 9.53 19.25
N GLN A 168 -18.64 10.44 18.65
CA GLN A 168 -19.11 11.34 17.58
C GLN A 168 -18.20 11.23 16.35
N PRO A 169 -18.75 11.33 15.13
CA PRO A 169 -17.93 11.43 13.92
C PRO A 169 -16.99 12.64 13.99
N VAL A 170 -15.73 12.43 13.64
CA VAL A 170 -14.74 13.49 13.50
C VAL A 170 -14.15 13.45 12.10
N GLN A 171 -13.80 14.61 11.56
CA GLN A 171 -13.13 14.74 10.29
C GLN A 171 -11.73 15.27 10.54
N PRO A 172 -10.68 14.68 9.94
CA PRO A 172 -9.36 15.29 9.98
C PRO A 172 -9.42 16.63 9.26
N GLU A 173 -8.79 17.64 9.86
CA GLU A 173 -8.63 18.94 9.22
C GLU A 173 -7.60 18.85 8.09
N THR A 174 -6.60 17.98 8.26
CA THR A 174 -5.61 17.67 7.24
C THR A 174 -5.57 16.17 6.97
N PHE A 175 -5.76 15.75 5.71
CA PHE A 175 -5.50 14.39 5.27
C PHE A 175 -4.41 14.41 4.19
N VAL A 176 -3.24 13.87 4.52
CA VAL A 176 -2.13 13.68 3.56
C VAL A 176 -2.18 12.24 3.06
N ARG A 177 -2.24 12.03 1.74
CA ARG A 177 -2.29 10.70 1.13
C ARG A 177 -1.28 10.58 0.00
N VAL A 178 -0.39 9.60 0.11
CA VAL A 178 0.60 9.29 -0.94
C VAL A 178 0.51 7.84 -1.34
N TYR A 179 0.05 7.58 -2.55
CA TYR A 179 -0.04 6.23 -3.08
C TYR A 179 0.88 6.06 -4.29
N LEU A 180 1.91 5.24 -4.17
CA LEU A 180 2.90 5.02 -5.22
C LEU A 180 2.54 3.81 -6.08
N VAL A 181 2.56 4.00 -7.38
CA VAL A 181 2.45 2.92 -8.35
C VAL A 181 3.71 2.91 -9.18
N TYR A 182 4.36 1.74 -9.29
CA TYR A 182 5.53 1.63 -10.14
C TYR A 182 5.51 0.38 -11.02
N SER A 183 6.16 0.49 -12.18
CA SER A 183 6.37 -0.62 -13.12
C SER A 183 7.76 -0.53 -13.73
N ALA A 184 8.28 -1.67 -14.19
CA ALA A 184 9.56 -1.73 -14.88
C ALA A 184 9.53 -0.89 -16.19
N ALA A 185 10.59 -0.13 -16.43
CA ALA A 185 10.73 0.73 -17.59
C ALA A 185 12.11 0.61 -18.23
N THR A 186 12.30 1.30 -19.35
CA THR A 186 13.61 1.47 -20.00
C THR A 186 13.98 2.94 -20.03
N LYS A 187 15.26 3.26 -20.26
CA LYS A 187 15.72 4.64 -20.45
C LYS A 187 14.98 5.41 -21.55
N ASP A 188 14.40 4.69 -22.52
CA ASP A 188 13.72 5.24 -23.68
C ASP A 188 12.20 5.30 -23.49
N THR A 189 11.68 4.88 -22.32
CA THR A 189 10.26 4.97 -21.98
C THR A 189 9.84 6.44 -21.94
N ALA A 190 8.97 6.83 -22.86
CA ALA A 190 8.40 8.17 -22.92
C ALA A 190 7.08 8.23 -22.14
N VAL A 191 7.04 9.10 -21.12
CA VAL A 191 5.82 9.39 -20.35
C VAL A 191 5.70 10.90 -20.12
N PRO A 192 4.51 11.51 -20.23
CA PRO A 192 4.31 12.86 -19.77
C PRO A 192 4.61 12.98 -18.27
N VAL A 193 5.34 14.03 -17.89
CA VAL A 193 5.67 14.27 -16.48
C VAL A 193 4.38 14.53 -15.69
N GLN A 194 4.23 13.81 -14.58
CA GLN A 194 3.13 14.07 -13.64
C GLN A 194 3.34 15.41 -12.93
N GLN A 195 2.28 16.20 -12.82
CA GLN A 195 2.28 17.42 -12.02
C GLN A 195 1.79 17.08 -10.61
N LEU A 196 2.61 17.42 -9.62
CA LEU A 196 2.27 17.26 -8.21
C LEU A 196 2.07 18.64 -7.59
N MET A 197 1.07 18.74 -6.72
CA MET A 197 0.81 19.93 -5.93
C MET A 197 1.41 19.75 -4.53
N PRO A 198 1.99 20.79 -3.93
CA PRO A 198 2.39 20.75 -2.53
C PRO A 198 1.20 20.37 -1.64
N ALA A 199 1.46 19.57 -0.62
CA ALA A 199 0.45 19.25 0.39
C ALA A 199 0.00 20.51 1.16
N PRO A 200 -1.24 20.52 1.67
CA PRO A 200 -1.68 21.57 2.59
C PRO A 200 -0.87 21.54 3.89
N PRO A 201 -0.82 22.67 4.64
CA PRO A 201 -0.23 22.68 5.98
C PRO A 201 -0.92 21.67 6.91
N ARG A 202 -0.15 21.07 7.80
CA ARG A 202 -0.67 20.16 8.83
C ARG A 202 -1.26 20.94 10.00
N THR A 203 -2.58 21.15 9.97
CA THR A 203 -3.33 21.81 11.04
C THR A 203 -4.38 20.88 11.63
N GLY A 204 -4.71 21.10 12.90
CA GLY A 204 -5.71 20.33 13.64
C GLY A 204 -5.42 18.83 13.70
N PHE A 205 -6.48 18.03 13.76
CA PHE A 205 -6.37 16.58 13.62
C PHE A 205 -5.86 16.24 12.23
N THR A 206 -4.63 15.73 12.14
CA THR A 206 -3.98 15.34 10.90
C THR A 206 -3.94 13.82 10.77
N VAL A 207 -4.29 13.32 9.60
CA VAL A 207 -4.14 11.92 9.21
C VAL A 207 -3.17 11.85 8.05
N VAL A 208 -2.24 10.89 8.11
CA VAL A 208 -1.31 10.63 7.01
C VAL A 208 -1.46 9.17 6.59
N GLU A 209 -1.70 8.96 5.31
CA GLU A 209 -1.65 7.63 4.72
C GLU A 209 -0.56 7.59 3.64
N TRP A 210 0.17 6.49 3.62
CA TRP A 210 0.89 6.12 2.43
C TRP A 210 0.81 4.63 2.15
N GLY A 211 0.94 4.27 0.88
CA GLY A 211 0.91 2.89 0.39
C GLY A 211 1.36 2.82 -1.05
N GLY A 212 1.14 1.69 -1.70
CA GLY A 212 1.43 1.58 -3.12
C GLY A 212 1.23 0.20 -3.71
N GLN A 213 1.60 0.06 -4.98
CA GLN A 213 1.47 -1.15 -5.76
C GLN A 213 2.57 -1.26 -6.81
N GLU A 214 3.13 -2.47 -6.96
CA GLU A 214 3.94 -2.88 -8.11
C GLU A 214 3.05 -3.34 -9.28
N GLN A 215 3.41 -2.99 -10.52
CA GLN A 215 2.66 -3.33 -11.73
C GLN A 215 3.51 -3.85 -12.89
#